data_AF-A0AAX3EAW5-F1
#
_entry.id   AF-A0AAX3EAW5-F1
#
_cell.length_a   1.000
_cell.length_b   1.000
_cell.length_c   1.000
_cell.angle_alpha   90.00
_cell.angle_beta   90.00
_cell.angle_gamma   90.00
#
_symmetry.space_group_name_H-M   'P 1'
#
loop_
_entity.id
_entity.type
_entity.pdbx_description
1 polymer ?
#
loop_
_entity_poly.entity_id
_entity_poly.type
_entity_poly.pdbx_seq_one_letter_code
_entity_poly.pdbx_strand_id
1 'polypeptide(L)'
;MQDPRLRLLSVAVLSLAAFASIAGAAAALVWWLLFTPRTRSLPRPGVLLPLVAMVAATALVSAWGGGAGLSYFFRMTVILLLAAWAYAETEDGEVLAVAVWALGNRVGFEVGLVAEMGISGISVLRGEIEQVRIAMALKGIRPGIRSIVPLAVTLIVTEIRRADEVARLLVVRGYTIGGRICPRFRADPLDVPAAIMAIIPALLSTLPLRDVFILVG
;
A
#
# COMPACT_ATOMS: atom_id res chain seq x y z
N MET A 1 -5.39 -10.66 8.81
CA MET A 1 -5.12 -11.88 8.02
C MET A 1 -3.63 -12.12 8.05
N GLN A 2 -3.18 -13.33 8.39
CA GLN A 2 -1.75 -13.62 8.53
C GLN A 2 -1.11 -14.07 7.22
N ASP A 3 -1.85 -14.74 6.33
CA ASP A 3 -1.30 -15.11 5.01
C ASP A 3 -1.27 -13.88 4.06
N PRO A 4 -0.08 -13.35 3.69
CA PRO A 4 0.04 -12.19 2.81
C PRO A 4 -0.50 -12.43 1.40
N ARG A 5 -0.54 -13.68 0.92
CA ARG A 5 -1.11 -14.01 -0.40
C ARG A 5 -2.62 -13.76 -0.39
N LEU A 6 -3.29 -14.31 0.63
CA LEU A 6 -4.74 -14.16 0.80
C LEU A 6 -5.11 -12.72 1.13
N ARG A 7 -4.28 -12.03 1.93
CA ARG A 7 -4.44 -10.60 2.23
C ARG A 7 -4.38 -9.75 0.97
N LEU A 8 -3.33 -9.89 0.15
CA LEU A 8 -3.18 -9.10 -1.08
C LEU A 8 -4.25 -9.44 -2.12
N LEU A 9 -4.60 -10.72 -2.26
CA LEU A 9 -5.70 -11.14 -3.15
C LEU A 9 -7.02 -10.51 -2.69
N SER A 10 -7.35 -10.61 -1.39
CA SER A 10 -8.58 -10.03 -0.85
C SER A 10 -8.63 -8.52 -1.06
N VAL A 11 -7.51 -7.81 -0.83
CA VAL A 11 -7.42 -6.37 -1.06
C VAL A 11 -7.61 -6.01 -2.53
N ALA A 12 -7.01 -6.76 -3.45
CA ALA A 12 -7.19 -6.53 -4.88
C ALA A 12 -8.66 -6.73 -5.29
N VAL A 13 -9.28 -7.82 -4.83
CA VAL A 13 -10.69 -8.13 -5.13
C VAL A 13 -11.64 -7.10 -4.52
N LEU A 14 -11.45 -6.73 -3.26
CA LEU A 14 -12.27 -5.73 -2.56
C LEU A 14 -12.09 -4.33 -3.13
N SER A 15 -10.87 -3.95 -3.53
CA SER A 15 -10.61 -2.66 -4.18
C SER A 15 -11.28 -2.60 -5.55
N LEU A 16 -11.23 -3.68 -6.33
CA LEU A 16 -11.93 -3.77 -7.61
C LEU A 16 -13.45 -3.66 -7.41
N ALA A 17 -14.00 -4.37 -6.42
CA ALA A 17 -15.42 -4.30 -6.07
C ALA A 17 -15.84 -2.90 -5.63
N ALA A 18 -15.04 -2.25 -4.79
CA ALA A 18 -15.28 -0.89 -4.30
C ALA A 18 -15.18 0.15 -5.42
N PHE A 19 -14.29 -0.05 -6.37
CA PHE A 19 -14.16 0.81 -7.54
C PHE A 19 -15.38 0.66 -8.47
N ALA A 20 -15.79 -0.58 -8.74
CA ALA A 20 -16.86 -0.90 -9.68
C ALA A 20 -18.23 -0.35 -9.26
N SER A 21 -18.60 -0.44 -7.97
CA SER A 21 -19.92 0.02 -7.53
C SER A 21 -19.97 0.53 -6.08
N ILE A 22 -20.99 1.35 -5.77
CA ILE A 22 -21.24 1.84 -4.40
C ILE A 22 -21.60 0.67 -3.48
N ALA A 23 -22.42 -0.28 -3.97
CA ALA A 23 -22.79 -1.47 -3.23
C ALA A 23 -21.56 -2.34 -2.92
N GLY A 24 -20.64 -2.48 -3.89
CA GLY A 24 -19.35 -3.14 -3.70
C GLY A 24 -18.48 -2.43 -2.68
N ALA A 25 -18.44 -1.09 -2.68
CA ALA A 25 -17.70 -0.31 -1.68
C ALA A 25 -18.30 -0.44 -0.27
N ALA A 26 -19.63 -0.42 -0.14
CA ALA A 26 -20.30 -0.62 1.14
C ALA A 26 -20.06 -2.04 1.67
N ALA A 27 -20.19 -3.06 0.81
CA ALA A 27 -19.91 -4.44 1.18
C ALA A 27 -18.43 -4.65 1.56
N ALA A 28 -17.50 -4.01 0.84
CA ALA A 28 -16.07 -4.04 1.17
C ALA A 28 -15.77 -3.36 2.51
N LEU A 29 -16.45 -2.26 2.83
CA LEU A 29 -16.35 -1.59 4.13
C LEU A 29 -16.89 -2.47 5.26
N VAL A 30 -18.03 -3.14 5.05
CA VAL A 30 -18.59 -4.11 6.01
C VAL A 30 -17.63 -5.27 6.22
N TRP A 31 -17.09 -5.84 5.15
CA TRP A 31 -16.07 -6.88 5.23
C TRP A 31 -14.85 -6.42 6.03
N TRP A 32 -14.37 -5.20 5.74
CA TRP A 32 -13.23 -4.62 6.45
C TRP A 32 -13.52 -4.47 7.95
N LEU A 33 -14.71 -4.01 8.34
CA LEU A 33 -15.11 -3.89 9.74
C LEU A 33 -15.24 -5.24 10.47
N LEU A 34 -15.60 -6.31 9.76
CA LEU A 34 -15.77 -7.65 10.33
C LEU A 34 -14.44 -8.37 10.54
N PHE A 35 -13.51 -8.25 9.58
CA PHE A 35 -12.27 -9.03 9.55
C PHE A 35 -11.01 -8.25 9.96
N THR A 36 -11.13 -6.93 10.19
CA THR A 36 -10.02 -6.11 10.69
C THR A 36 -10.10 -5.94 12.20
N PRO A 37 -9.11 -6.38 13.00
CA PRO A 37 -9.08 -6.11 14.42
C PRO A 37 -8.99 -4.60 14.67
N ARG A 38 -10.02 -4.08 15.34
CA ARG A 38 -10.55 -2.69 15.34
C ARG A 38 -9.59 -1.54 15.73
N THR A 39 -8.30 -1.78 15.99
CA THR A 39 -7.41 -0.76 16.59
C THR A 39 -5.92 -0.82 16.23
N ARG A 40 -5.38 -1.86 15.56
CA ARG A 40 -3.92 -1.94 15.29
C ARG A 40 -3.45 -1.57 13.88
N SER A 41 -4.35 -1.42 12.93
CA SER A 41 -4.02 -1.38 11.49
C SER A 41 -4.28 -0.04 10.80
N LEU A 42 -4.73 0.99 11.55
CA LEU A 42 -4.95 2.31 10.98
C LEU A 42 -3.64 3.11 10.98
N PRO A 43 -3.22 3.68 9.83
CA PRO A 43 -2.08 4.58 9.77
C PRO A 43 -2.26 5.74 10.74
N ARG A 44 -1.14 6.32 11.20
CA ARG A 44 -1.18 7.47 12.09
C ARG A 44 -2.12 8.54 11.51
N PRO A 45 -2.99 9.17 12.32
CA PRO A 45 -3.99 10.11 11.83
C PRO A 45 -3.39 11.27 11.03
N GLY A 46 -2.14 11.65 11.32
CA GLY A 46 -1.40 12.66 10.55
C GLY A 46 -1.09 12.30 9.08
N VAL A 47 -1.20 11.03 8.67
CA VAL A 47 -1.02 10.59 7.26
C VAL A 47 -2.37 10.32 6.60
N LEU A 48 -3.32 9.73 7.31
CA LEU A 48 -4.66 9.49 6.79
C LEU A 48 -5.41 10.79 6.48
N LEU A 49 -5.34 11.78 7.37
CA LEU A 49 -6.08 13.03 7.23
C LEU A 49 -5.73 13.81 5.95
N PRO A 50 -4.44 14.05 5.61
CA PRO A 50 -4.11 14.72 4.34
C PRO A 50 -4.49 13.91 3.10
N LEU A 51 -4.40 12.57 3.14
CA LEU A 51 -4.83 11.71 2.03
C LEU A 51 -6.35 11.81 1.82
N VAL A 52 -7.14 11.72 2.89
CA VAL A 52 -8.60 11.89 2.84
C VAL A 52 -8.97 13.31 2.39
N ALA A 53 -8.24 14.33 2.86
CA ALA A 53 -8.47 15.71 2.44
C ALA A 53 -8.19 15.90 0.93
N MET A 54 -7.14 15.27 0.40
CA MET A 54 -6.87 15.26 -1.05
C MET A 54 -8.00 14.58 -1.83
N VAL A 55 -8.47 13.43 -1.37
CA VAL A 55 -9.63 12.73 -1.98
C VAL A 55 -10.89 13.61 -1.90
N ALA A 56 -11.14 14.27 -0.76
CA ALA A 56 -12.25 15.21 -0.58
C ALA A 56 -12.17 16.39 -1.55
N ALA A 57 -10.99 16.97 -1.75
CA ALA A 57 -10.77 18.05 -2.70
C ALA A 57 -11.09 17.60 -4.13
N THR A 58 -10.59 16.43 -4.55
CA THR A 58 -10.90 15.89 -5.89
C THR A 58 -12.38 15.57 -6.08
N ALA A 59 -13.05 15.07 -5.03
CA ALA A 59 -14.48 14.81 -5.05
C ALA A 59 -15.30 16.10 -5.17
N LEU A 60 -14.87 17.18 -4.52
CA LEU A 60 -15.53 18.48 -4.58
C LEU A 60 -15.41 19.12 -5.96
N VAL A 61 -14.22 19.03 -6.58
CA VAL A 61 -14.01 19.43 -7.98
C VAL A 61 -14.91 18.60 -8.92
N SER A 62 -15.01 17.29 -8.69
CA SER A 62 -15.89 16.43 -9.49
C SER A 62 -17.38 16.75 -9.32
N ALA A 63 -17.80 17.16 -8.12
CA ALA A 63 -19.18 17.57 -7.86
C ALA A 63 -19.53 18.88 -8.58
N TRP A 64 -18.60 19.84 -8.60
CA TRP A 64 -18.77 21.08 -9.36
C TRP A 64 -18.83 20.86 -10.88
N GLY A 65 -18.18 19.81 -11.39
CA GLY A 65 -18.29 19.40 -12.79
C GLY A 65 -19.58 18.67 -13.17
N GLY A 66 -20.57 18.57 -12.26
CA GLY A 66 -21.81 17.82 -12.48
C GLY A 66 -21.67 16.30 -12.34
N GLY A 67 -20.55 15.82 -11.80
CA GLY A 67 -20.32 14.39 -11.53
C GLY A 67 -20.81 13.93 -10.16
N ALA A 68 -20.90 12.61 -9.97
CA ALA A 68 -21.29 11.98 -8.70
C ALA A 68 -20.16 12.03 -7.64
N GLY A 69 -19.77 13.23 -7.22
CA GLY A 69 -18.63 13.47 -6.33
C GLY A 69 -18.72 12.76 -4.98
N LEU A 70 -19.93 12.64 -4.39
CA LEU A 70 -20.13 11.95 -3.11
C LEU A 70 -19.90 10.43 -3.24
N SER A 71 -20.41 9.82 -4.32
CA SER A 71 -20.17 8.40 -4.62
C SER A 71 -18.67 8.14 -4.82
N TYR A 72 -17.99 9.02 -5.56
CA TYR A 72 -16.55 8.92 -5.77
C TYR A 72 -15.76 9.03 -4.46
N PHE A 73 -16.08 10.02 -3.62
CA PHE A 73 -15.46 10.19 -2.31
C PHE A 73 -15.57 8.94 -1.45
N PHE A 74 -16.77 8.35 -1.37
CA PHE A 74 -17.01 7.14 -0.59
C PHE A 74 -16.16 5.96 -1.10
N ARG A 75 -16.20 5.68 -2.40
CA ARG A 75 -15.43 4.57 -2.99
C ARG A 75 -13.93 4.73 -2.76
N MET A 76 -13.40 5.93 -2.99
CA MET A 76 -11.96 6.19 -2.81
C MET A 76 -11.54 6.13 -1.35
N THR A 77 -12.39 6.57 -0.42
CA THR A 77 -12.11 6.44 1.02
C THR A 77 -12.05 4.98 1.44
N VAL A 78 -12.96 4.13 0.95
CA VAL A 78 -12.93 2.68 1.22
C VAL A 78 -11.68 2.04 0.64
N ILE A 79 -11.31 2.36 -0.60
CA ILE A 79 -10.08 1.84 -1.22
C ILE A 79 -8.84 2.26 -0.42
N LEU A 80 -8.79 3.52 0.03
CA LEU A 80 -7.69 4.02 0.85
C LEU A 80 -7.60 3.26 2.18
N LEU A 81 -8.73 2.97 2.83
CA LEU A 81 -8.77 2.18 4.07
C LEU A 81 -8.29 0.74 3.85
N LEU A 82 -8.70 0.10 2.76
CA LEU A 82 -8.24 -1.24 2.40
C LEU A 82 -6.74 -1.27 2.14
N ALA A 83 -6.22 -0.30 1.39
CA ALA A 83 -4.79 -0.17 1.13
C ALA A 83 -4.02 0.06 2.44
N ALA A 84 -4.49 1.01 3.27
CA ALA A 84 -3.91 1.28 4.58
C ALA A 84 -3.81 0.01 5.45
N TRP A 85 -4.88 -0.79 5.49
CA TRP A 85 -4.88 -2.06 6.21
C TRP A 85 -3.89 -3.09 5.62
N ALA A 86 -3.87 -3.24 4.29
CA ALA A 86 -3.01 -4.20 3.62
C ALA A 86 -1.52 -3.97 3.90
N TYR A 87 -1.11 -2.70 3.95
CA TYR A 87 0.28 -2.29 4.13
C TYR A 87 0.67 -2.10 5.61
N ALA A 88 -0.28 -1.91 6.53
CA ALA A 88 0.02 -1.73 7.95
C ALA A 88 0.60 -2.99 8.62
N GLU A 89 0.26 -4.17 8.11
CA GLU A 89 0.67 -5.47 8.66
C GLU A 89 1.73 -6.17 7.79
N THR A 90 2.40 -5.46 6.88
CA THR A 90 3.43 -6.07 6.03
C THR A 90 4.72 -6.25 6.81
N GLU A 91 5.18 -7.50 6.94
CA GLU A 91 6.48 -7.85 7.54
C GLU A 91 7.59 -7.89 6.48
N ASP A 92 8.84 -7.68 6.92
CA ASP A 92 10.02 -7.77 6.06
C ASP A 92 10.14 -9.18 5.46
N GLY A 93 10.30 -9.26 4.14
CA GLY A 93 10.42 -10.50 3.37
C GLY A 93 9.10 -11.07 2.83
N GLU A 94 7.95 -10.53 3.24
CA GLU A 94 6.65 -10.96 2.72
C GLU A 94 6.49 -10.62 1.23
N VAL A 95 7.00 -9.46 0.79
CA VAL A 95 6.88 -9.01 -0.60
C VAL A 95 7.71 -9.89 -1.51
N LEU A 96 8.94 -10.20 -1.11
CA LEU A 96 9.78 -11.19 -1.80
C LEU A 96 9.09 -12.57 -1.88
N ALA A 97 8.53 -13.05 -0.76
CA ALA A 97 7.87 -14.35 -0.70
C ALA A 97 6.65 -14.43 -1.65
N VAL A 98 5.82 -13.38 -1.66
CA VAL A 98 4.64 -13.29 -2.54
C VAL A 98 5.07 -13.19 -4.02
N ALA A 99 6.08 -12.38 -4.33
CA ALA A 99 6.57 -12.25 -5.70
C ALA A 99 7.12 -13.56 -6.26
N VAL A 100 7.89 -14.31 -5.46
CA VAL A 100 8.41 -15.64 -5.83
C VAL A 100 7.29 -16.65 -6.02
N TRP A 101 6.24 -16.60 -5.20
CA TRP A 101 5.08 -17.46 -5.36
C TRP A 101 4.29 -17.13 -6.65
N ALA A 102 4.09 -15.84 -6.96
CA ALA A 102 3.27 -15.41 -8.10
C ALA A 102 3.99 -15.51 -9.45
N LEU A 103 5.27 -15.15 -9.51
CA LEU A 103 6.07 -15.04 -10.74
C LEU A 103 7.14 -16.15 -10.86
N GLY A 104 7.19 -17.06 -9.89
CA GLY A 104 8.12 -18.18 -9.86
C GLY A 104 9.52 -17.81 -9.36
N ASN A 105 10.37 -18.83 -9.25
CA ASN A 105 11.65 -18.73 -8.56
C ASN A 105 12.64 -17.73 -9.16
N ARG A 106 12.72 -17.56 -10.48
CA ARG A 106 13.73 -16.66 -11.09
C ARG A 106 13.24 -15.22 -11.17
N VAL A 107 12.19 -14.99 -11.95
CA VAL A 107 11.64 -13.65 -12.21
C VAL A 107 11.02 -13.08 -10.95
N GLY A 108 10.24 -13.88 -10.22
CA GLY A 108 9.63 -13.44 -8.96
C GLY A 108 10.64 -13.14 -7.86
N PHE A 109 11.78 -13.83 -7.84
CA PHE A 109 12.85 -13.50 -6.90
C PHE A 109 13.49 -12.15 -7.22
N GLU A 110 13.82 -11.86 -8.48
CA GLU A 110 14.40 -10.57 -8.86
C GLU A 110 13.44 -9.41 -8.57
N VAL A 111 12.19 -9.54 -9.04
CA VAL A 111 11.15 -8.52 -8.82
C VAL A 111 10.88 -8.34 -7.33
N GLY A 112 10.78 -9.45 -6.60
CA GLY A 112 10.59 -9.44 -5.16
C GLY A 112 11.75 -8.81 -4.40
N LEU A 113 12.99 -9.11 -4.79
CA LEU A 113 14.20 -8.57 -4.15
C LEU A 113 14.30 -7.06 -4.37
N VAL A 114 14.05 -6.60 -5.60
CA VAL A 114 14.01 -5.17 -5.92
C VAL A 114 12.91 -4.46 -5.14
N ALA A 115 11.72 -5.05 -5.05
CA ALA A 115 10.61 -4.48 -4.27
C ALA A 115 10.93 -4.42 -2.78
N GLU A 116 11.51 -5.49 -2.22
CA GLU A 116 11.92 -5.56 -0.82
C GLU A 116 12.97 -4.51 -0.48
N MET A 117 14.03 -4.41 -1.31
CA MET A 117 15.07 -3.40 -1.14
C MET A 117 14.50 -1.98 -1.24
N GLY A 118 13.54 -1.74 -2.15
CA GLY A 118 12.87 -0.45 -2.26
C GLY A 118 12.05 -0.09 -1.02
N ILE A 119 11.27 -1.04 -0.48
CA ILE A 119 10.45 -0.82 0.72
C ILE A 119 11.33 -0.61 1.96
N SER A 120 12.36 -1.44 2.14
CA SER A 120 13.33 -1.25 3.22
C SER A 120 14.09 0.08 3.09
N GLY A 121 14.39 0.55 1.87
CA GLY A 121 14.99 1.86 1.64
C GLY A 121 14.13 3.01 2.18
N ILE A 122 12.80 2.96 1.95
CA ILE A 122 11.85 3.99 2.44
C ILE A 122 11.85 4.09 3.97
N SER A 123 11.94 2.97 4.68
CA SER A 123 11.92 2.97 6.15
C SER A 123 13.16 3.66 6.72
N VAL A 124 14.32 3.47 6.09
CA VAL A 124 15.57 4.09 6.55
C VAL A 124 15.70 5.54 6.11
N LEU A 125 15.23 5.89 4.90
CA LEU A 125 15.17 7.28 4.43
C LEU A 125 14.46 8.21 5.41
N ARG A 126 13.45 7.70 6.14
CA ARG A 126 12.77 8.47 7.19
C ARG A 126 13.72 8.92 8.29
N GLY A 127 14.63 8.05 8.73
CA GLY A 127 15.64 8.39 9.74
C GLY A 127 16.66 9.39 9.20
N GLU A 128 17.09 9.22 7.95
CA GLU A 128 18.03 10.14 7.29
C GLU A 128 17.46 11.54 7.14
N ILE A 129 16.18 11.67 6.74
CA ILE A 129 15.51 12.98 6.64
C ILE A 129 15.51 13.70 7.98
N GLU A 130 15.24 13.00 9.08
CA GLU A 130 15.24 13.60 10.42
C GLU A 130 16.64 14.07 10.83
N GLN A 131 17.66 13.26 10.57
CA GLN A 131 19.06 13.64 10.84
C GLN A 131 19.48 14.86 10.00
N VAL A 132 19.12 14.90 8.72
CA VAL A 132 19.41 16.05 7.85
C VAL A 132 18.65 17.29 8.33
N ARG A 133 17.40 17.13 8.80
CA ARG A 133 16.62 18.23 9.38
C ARG A 133 17.29 18.80 10.63
N ILE A 134 17.78 17.95 11.52
CA ILE A 134 18.54 18.37 12.71
C ILE A 134 19.82 19.09 12.29
N ALA A 135 20.56 18.55 11.31
CA ALA A 135 21.78 19.18 10.81
C ALA A 135 21.53 20.56 10.15
N MET A 136 20.42 20.74 9.43
CA MET A 136 20.01 22.03 8.88
C MET A 136 19.68 23.03 9.98
N ALA A 137 18.98 22.60 11.03
CA ALA A 137 18.67 23.43 12.19
C ALA A 137 19.95 23.89 12.91
N LEU A 138 20.92 22.98 13.11
CA LEU A 138 22.23 23.31 13.70
C LEU A 138 23.05 24.29 12.84
N LYS A 139 22.94 24.19 11.51
CA LYS A 139 23.63 25.11 10.59
C LYS A 139 22.89 26.43 10.36
N GLY A 140 21.76 26.66 11.05
CA GLY A 140 20.95 27.86 10.88
C GLY A 140 20.31 28.00 9.48
N ILE A 141 20.27 26.91 8.71
CA ILE A 141 19.71 26.90 7.35
C ILE A 141 18.19 26.82 7.48
N ARG A 142 17.48 27.83 6.96
CA ARG A 142 16.01 27.80 6.93
C ARG A 142 15.52 26.79 5.90
N PRO A 143 14.61 25.87 6.25
CA PRO A 143 14.01 24.96 5.30
C PRO A 143 13.24 25.78 4.24
N GLY A 144 13.58 25.59 2.98
CA GLY A 144 12.96 26.28 1.85
C GLY A 144 13.15 25.52 0.54
N ILE A 145 12.54 25.99 -0.54
CA ILE A 145 12.59 25.31 -1.84
C ILE A 145 14.05 25.09 -2.31
N ARG A 146 14.95 26.05 -2.02
CA ARG A 146 16.38 25.93 -2.32
C ARG A 146 17.13 24.88 -1.48
N SER A 147 16.63 24.49 -0.31
CA SER A 147 17.23 23.43 0.51
C SER A 147 16.77 22.03 0.09
N ILE A 148 15.70 21.92 -0.73
CA ILE A 148 15.18 20.63 -1.21
C ILE A 148 16.17 19.97 -2.16
N VAL A 149 16.72 20.73 -3.11
CA VAL A 149 17.67 20.20 -4.12
C VAL A 149 18.90 19.56 -3.47
N PRO A 150 19.67 20.25 -2.60
CA PRO A 150 20.83 19.63 -1.96
C PRO A 150 20.44 18.47 -1.05
N LEU A 151 19.29 18.53 -0.37
CA LEU A 151 18.78 17.43 0.44
C LEU A 151 18.49 16.19 -0.42
N ALA A 152 17.79 16.36 -1.54
CA ALA A 152 17.49 15.28 -2.49
C ALA A 152 18.76 14.67 -3.07
N VAL A 153 19.74 15.49 -3.49
CA VAL A 153 21.03 15.00 -4.00
C VAL A 153 21.76 14.18 -2.94
N THR A 154 21.78 14.66 -1.69
CA THR A 154 22.45 13.95 -0.59
C THR A 154 21.80 12.59 -0.32
N LEU A 155 20.47 12.54 -0.30
CA LEU A 155 19.71 11.30 -0.13
C LEU A 155 19.95 10.33 -1.30
N ILE A 156 19.91 10.81 -2.54
CA ILE A 156 20.16 9.98 -3.73
C ILE A 156 21.56 9.38 -3.69
N VAL A 157 22.59 10.18 -3.40
CA VAL A 157 23.98 9.69 -3.32
C VAL A 157 24.14 8.67 -2.19
N THR A 158 23.48 8.91 -1.05
CA THR A 158 23.52 7.99 0.10
C THR A 158 22.87 6.66 -0.25
N GLU A 159 21.72 6.70 -0.92
CA GLU A 159 21.00 5.49 -1.31
C GLU A 159 21.74 4.69 -2.40
N ILE A 160 22.40 5.36 -3.35
CA ILE A 160 23.26 4.68 -4.35
C ILE A 160 24.43 3.95 -3.66
N ARG A 161 25.08 4.57 -2.69
CA ARG A 161 26.19 3.94 -1.95
C ARG A 161 25.71 2.74 -1.15
N ARG A 162 24.56 2.87 -0.48
CA ARG A 162 23.92 1.77 0.26
C ARG A 162 23.55 0.62 -0.67
N ALA A 163 22.98 0.92 -1.84
CA ALA A 163 22.66 -0.11 -2.83
C ALA A 163 23.91 -0.86 -3.30
N ASP A 164 25.04 -0.18 -3.49
CA ASP A 164 26.33 -0.83 -3.81
C ASP A 164 26.82 -1.75 -2.67
N GLU A 165 26.70 -1.31 -1.41
CA GLU A 165 27.04 -2.15 -0.26
C GLU A 165 26.15 -3.40 -0.17
N VAL A 166 24.84 -3.26 -0.35
CA VAL A 166 23.92 -4.40 -0.36
C VAL A 166 24.21 -5.34 -1.54
N ALA A 167 24.48 -4.80 -2.73
CA ALA A 167 24.85 -5.58 -3.90
C ALA A 167 26.13 -6.40 -3.65
N ARG A 168 27.16 -5.79 -3.06
CA ARG A 168 28.40 -6.52 -2.67
C ARG A 168 28.11 -7.63 -1.67
N LEU A 169 27.29 -7.37 -0.66
CA LEU A 169 26.90 -8.38 0.33
C LEU A 169 26.15 -9.55 -0.31
N LEU A 170 25.27 -9.28 -1.27
CA LEU A 170 24.59 -10.32 -2.04
C LEU A 170 25.58 -11.17 -2.86
N VAL A 171 26.50 -10.52 -3.56
CA VAL A 171 27.53 -11.22 -4.36
C VAL A 171 28.43 -12.10 -3.49
N VAL A 172 28.88 -11.61 -2.33
CA VAL A 172 29.67 -12.40 -1.37
C VAL A 172 28.90 -13.62 -0.84
N ARG A 173 27.57 -13.51 -0.73
CA ARG A 173 26.68 -14.62 -0.37
C ARG A 173 26.39 -15.58 -1.54
N GLY A 174 27.04 -15.39 -2.69
CA GLY A 174 26.90 -16.23 -3.88
C GLY A 174 25.73 -15.85 -4.77
N TYR A 175 25.11 -14.68 -4.59
CA TYR A 175 24.08 -14.19 -5.50
C TYR A 175 24.69 -13.74 -6.82
N THR A 176 24.14 -14.23 -7.94
CA THR A 176 24.54 -13.82 -9.29
C THR A 176 23.34 -13.31 -10.07
N ILE A 177 22.36 -14.17 -10.33
CA ILE A 177 21.07 -13.83 -10.93
C ILE A 177 20.06 -14.96 -10.69
N GLY A 178 18.79 -14.64 -10.49
CA GLY A 178 17.69 -15.60 -10.38
C GLY A 178 17.81 -16.56 -9.20
N GLY A 179 17.52 -16.04 -8.00
CA GLY A 179 17.59 -16.79 -6.75
C GLY A 179 16.53 -17.89 -6.58
N ARG A 180 16.58 -18.58 -5.44
CA ARG A 180 15.49 -19.45 -4.98
C ARG A 180 15.30 -19.20 -3.50
N ILE A 181 14.07 -18.98 -3.11
CA ILE A 181 13.66 -18.97 -1.71
C ILE A 181 12.53 -19.98 -1.59
N CYS A 182 12.46 -20.70 -0.47
CA CYS A 182 11.31 -21.52 -0.13
C CYS A 182 10.42 -20.69 0.78
N PRO A 183 9.43 -19.97 0.22
CA PRO A 183 8.64 -19.06 1.03
C PRO A 183 7.73 -19.85 1.95
N ARG A 184 7.76 -19.52 3.25
CA ARG A 184 6.91 -20.14 4.27
C ARG A 184 5.82 -19.14 4.64
N PHE A 185 4.57 -19.52 4.39
CA PHE A 185 3.42 -18.69 4.73
C PHE A 185 2.78 -19.24 5.97
N ARG A 186 2.47 -18.36 6.92
CA ARG A 186 1.72 -18.70 8.11
C ARG A 186 0.27 -18.34 7.85
N ALA A 187 -0.59 -19.36 7.74
CA ALA A 187 -2.02 -19.17 7.61
C ALA A 187 -2.69 -19.33 8.97
N ASP A 188 -3.53 -18.36 9.33
CA ASP A 188 -4.49 -18.51 10.42
C ASP A 188 -5.75 -19.23 9.88
N PRO A 189 -6.38 -20.16 10.61
CA PRO A 189 -7.64 -20.77 10.19
C PRO A 189 -8.74 -19.77 9.81
N LEU A 190 -8.70 -18.53 10.32
CA LEU A 190 -9.64 -17.46 9.95
C LEU A 190 -9.32 -16.77 8.61
N ASP A 191 -8.13 -16.98 8.02
CA ASP A 191 -7.72 -16.31 6.78
C ASP A 191 -8.48 -16.86 5.56
N VAL A 192 -8.71 -18.16 5.50
CA VAL A 192 -9.44 -18.81 4.40
C VAL A 192 -10.90 -18.35 4.33
N PRO A 193 -11.71 -18.41 5.41
CA PRO A 193 -13.10 -17.94 5.34
C PRO A 193 -13.17 -16.44 5.06
N ALA A 194 -12.24 -15.64 5.59
CA ALA A 194 -12.19 -14.21 5.30
C ALA A 194 -11.91 -13.94 3.81
N ALA A 195 -11.00 -14.69 3.18
CA ALA A 195 -10.71 -14.57 1.75
C ALA A 195 -11.90 -15.00 0.87
N ILE A 196 -12.62 -16.06 1.27
CA ILE A 196 -13.85 -16.48 0.58
C ILE A 196 -14.93 -15.40 0.69
N MET A 197 -15.10 -14.80 1.88
CA MET A 197 -16.06 -13.72 2.11
C MET A 197 -15.74 -12.46 1.29
N ALA A 198 -14.49 -12.27 0.85
CA ALA A 198 -14.10 -11.15 -0.02
C ALA A 198 -14.66 -11.27 -1.44
N ILE A 199 -15.11 -12.47 -1.85
CA ILE A 199 -15.78 -12.70 -3.14
C ILE A 199 -17.20 -12.11 -3.14
N ILE A 200 -17.85 -12.00 -1.97
CA ILE A 200 -19.23 -11.49 -1.87
C ILE A 200 -19.32 -10.03 -2.34
N PRO A 201 -18.46 -9.08 -1.88
CA PRO A 201 -18.42 -7.73 -2.44
C PRO A 201 -18.19 -7.70 -3.96
N ALA A 202 -17.33 -8.57 -4.49
CA ALA A 202 -17.10 -8.66 -5.94
C ALA A 202 -18.36 -9.12 -6.67
N LEU A 203 -19.05 -10.15 -6.18
CA LEU A 203 -20.31 -10.61 -6.76
C LEU A 203 -21.39 -9.51 -6.71
N LEU A 204 -21.55 -8.84 -5.57
CA LEU A 204 -22.45 -7.70 -5.41
C LEU A 204 -22.10 -6.54 -6.35
N SER A 205 -20.83 -6.36 -6.71
CA SER A 205 -20.41 -5.35 -7.68
C SER A 205 -20.80 -5.67 -9.12
N THR A 206 -20.92 -6.97 -9.45
CA THR A 206 -21.36 -7.45 -10.78
C THR A 206 -22.86 -7.56 -10.94
N LEU A 207 -23.61 -7.63 -9.83
CA LEU A 207 -25.06 -7.55 -9.89
C LEU A 207 -25.44 -6.17 -10.45
N PRO A 208 -26.22 -6.12 -11.55
CA PRO A 208 -26.75 -4.88 -12.06
C PRO A 208 -27.89 -4.46 -11.13
N LEU A 209 -27.55 -4.04 -9.91
CA LEU A 209 -28.32 -3.03 -9.18
C LEU A 209 -28.09 -1.70 -9.90
N ARG A 210 -28.48 -1.69 -11.18
CA ARG A 210 -28.58 -0.52 -12.03
C ARG A 210 -29.50 0.47 -11.31
N ASP A 211 -28.98 1.66 -11.09
CA ASP A 211 -29.76 2.88 -11.25
C ASP A 211 -30.84 3.23 -10.21
N VAL A 212 -30.81 2.70 -8.97
CA VAL A 212 -31.71 3.25 -7.92
C VAL A 212 -31.13 4.49 -7.23
N PHE A 213 -29.81 4.68 -7.23
CA PHE A 213 -29.17 5.82 -6.54
C PHE A 213 -28.53 6.87 -7.46
N ILE A 214 -28.66 6.74 -8.79
CA ILE A 214 -28.25 7.81 -9.72
C ILE A 214 -29.36 8.87 -9.90
N LEU A 215 -30.55 8.67 -9.33
CA LEU A 215 -31.70 9.58 -9.48
C LEU A 215 -32.02 10.46 -8.25
N VAL A 216 -31.13 10.55 -7.26
CA VAL A 216 -31.23 11.55 -6.19
C VAL A 216 -29.97 12.41 -6.20
N GLY A 217 -29.87 13.23 -7.25
CA GLY A 217 -28.96 14.35 -7.41
C GLY A 217 -29.73 15.47 -8.08
#